data_AF-A0AAU3NJR4-F1
#
_entry.id   AF-A0AAU3NJR4-F1
#
_cell.length_a   1.000
_cell.length_b   1.000
_cell.length_c   1.000
_cell.angle_alpha   90.00
_cell.angle_beta   90.00
_cell.angle_gamma   90.00
#
_symmetry.space_group_name_H-M   'P 1'
#
loop_
_entity.id
_entity.type
_entity.pdbx_description
1 polymer ?
#
loop_
_entity_poly.entity_id
_entity_poly.type
_entity_poly.pdbx_seq_one_letter_code
_entity_poly.pdbx_strand_id
1 'polypeptide(L)' 'MSPQRRPQARQLLTVQSERILATCYAGQVRAAVIERALRRMAADDMREARKALREGGQS' A
#
# COMPACT_ATOMS: atom_id res chain seq x y z
N MET A 1 26.85 -10.52 15.68
CA MET A 1 26.59 -9.73 14.46
C MET A 1 25.24 -9.06 14.57
N SER A 2 25.18 -7.73 14.55
CA SER A 2 23.93 -6.98 14.69
C SER A 2 23.10 -7.09 13.40
N PRO A 3 21.77 -7.29 13.46
CA PRO A 3 20.94 -7.38 12.26
C PRO A 3 20.98 -6.04 11.52
N GLN A 4 21.47 -6.07 10.28
CA GLN A 4 21.58 -4.90 9.42
C GLN A 4 20.17 -4.39 9.10
N ARG A 5 19.75 -3.30 9.75
CA ARG A 5 18.45 -2.67 9.49
C ARG A 5 18.38 -2.30 8.02
N ARG A 6 17.42 -2.88 7.30
CA ARG A 6 17.16 -2.50 5.91
C ARG A 6 16.80 -1.01 5.89
N PRO A 7 17.43 -0.20 5.02
CA PRO A 7 17.11 1.22 4.91
C PRO A 7 15.63 1.39 4.56
N GLN A 8 15.01 2.44 5.09
CA GLN A 8 13.61 2.71 4.79
C GLN A 8 13.47 3.04 3.30
N ALA A 9 12.39 2.62 2.65
CA ALA A 9 12.18 2.85 1.22
C ALA A 9 12.31 4.33 0.82
N ARG A 10 11.95 5.26 1.71
CA ARG A 10 12.10 6.71 1.53
C ARG A 10 13.57 7.15 1.39
N GLN A 11 14.51 6.41 1.97
CA GLN A 11 15.95 6.67 1.89
C GLN A 11 16.56 6.16 0.57
N LEU A 12 15.83 5.33 -0.19
CA LEU A 12 16.26 4.77 -1.48
C LEU A 12 15.69 5.56 -2.68
N LEU A 13 14.73 6.46 -2.42
CA LEU A 13 14.21 7.39 -3.42
C LEU A 13 15.16 8.59 -3.51
N THR A 14 16.12 8.50 -4.42
CA THR A 14 16.96 9.64 -4.81
C THR A 14 16.30 10.42 -5.94
N VAL A 15 16.74 11.66 -6.20
CA VAL A 15 16.29 12.48 -7.34
C VAL A 15 16.47 11.72 -8.67
N GLN A 16 17.53 10.91 -8.80
CA GLN A 16 17.76 10.09 -9.99
C GLN A 16 16.73 8.96 -10.08
N SER A 17 16.44 8.28 -8.97
CA SER A 17 15.38 7.26 -8.90
C SER A 17 14.03 7.86 -9.30
N GLU A 18 13.69 9.06 -8.80
CA GLU A 18 12.46 9.78 -9.15
C GLU A 18 12.40 10.10 -10.65
N ARG A 19 13.49 10.58 -11.25
CA ARG A 19 13.55 10.83 -12.70
C ARG A 19 13.32 9.56 -13.51
N ILE A 20 13.98 8.45 -13.15
CA ILE A 20 13.81 7.16 -13.84
C ILE A 20 12.36 6.67 -13.72
N LEU A 21 11.77 6.77 -12.53
CA LEU A 21 10.37 6.37 -12.31
C LEU A 21 9.41 7.26 -13.11
N ALA A 22 9.69 8.56 -13.20
CA ALA A 22 8.86 9.50 -13.95
C ALA A 22 8.94 9.31 -15.47
N THR A 23 10.09 8.89 -16.00
CA THR A 23 10.28 8.72 -17.45
C THR A 23 9.96 7.31 -17.94
N CYS A 24 10.52 6.28 -17.31
CA CYS A 24 10.39 4.89 -17.77
C CYS A 24 9.06 4.26 -17.36
N TYR A 25 8.45 4.74 -16.28
CA TYR A 25 7.23 4.19 -15.70
C TYR A 25 6.16 5.27 -15.52
N ALA A 26 6.14 6.23 -16.44
CA ALA A 26 5.24 7.38 -16.42
C ALA A 26 3.79 6.94 -16.17
N GLY A 27 3.24 7.35 -15.02
CA GLY A 27 1.86 7.02 -14.62
C GLY A 27 1.66 5.61 -14.04
N GLN A 28 2.50 4.62 -14.36
CA GLN A 28 2.37 3.24 -13.88
C GLN A 28 2.56 3.13 -12.37
N VAL A 29 3.56 3.83 -11.80
CA VAL A 29 3.79 3.83 -10.34
C VAL A 29 2.59 4.40 -9.59
N ARG A 30 2.02 5.50 -10.10
CA ARG A 30 0.81 6.12 -9.52
C ARG A 30 -0.38 5.17 -9.59
N ALA A 31 -0.60 4.54 -10.74
CA ALA A 31 -1.67 3.56 -10.92
C ALA A 31 -1.54 2.38 -9.93
N ALA A 32 -0.34 1.82 -9.80
CA ALA A 32 -0.09 0.71 -8.87
C ALA A 32 -0.31 1.10 -7.40
N VAL A 33 0.08 2.32 -7.01
CA VAL A 33 -0.16 2.83 -5.64
C VAL A 33 -1.66 3.01 -5.38
N ILE A 34 -2.39 3.61 -6.32
CA ILE A 34 -3.84 3.79 -6.22
C ILE A 34 -4.55 2.44 -6.14
N GLU A 35 -4.22 1.50 -7.03
CA GLU A 35 -4.79 0.16 -7.04
C GLU A 35 -4.56 -0.56 -5.71
N ARG A 36 -3.34 -0.49 -5.16
CA ARG A 36 -3.03 -1.08 -3.86
C ARG A 36 -3.82 -0.44 -2.73
N ALA A 37 -4.05 0.87 -2.77
CA ALA A 37 -4.88 1.56 -1.79
C ALA A 37 -6.35 1.11 -1.88
N LEU A 38 -6.92 1.06 -3.08
CA LEU A 38 -8.28 0.59 -3.31
C LEU A 38 -8.48 -0.87 -2.84
N ARG A 39 -7.54 -1.76 -3.13
CA ARG A 39 -7.58 -3.16 -2.65
C ARG A 39 -7.57 -3.24 -1.11
N ARG A 40 -6.83 -2.36 -0.44
CA ARG A 40 -6.82 -2.29 1.03
C ARG A 40 -8.15 -1.80 1.57
N MET A 41 -8.69 -0.72 1.02
CA MET A 41 -10.00 -0.20 1.43
C MET A 41 -11.09 -1.26 1.28
N ALA A 42 -11.16 -1.93 0.12
CA ALA A 42 -12.13 -3.01 -0.09
C ALA A 42 -11.96 -4.17 0.91
N ALA A 43 -10.71 -4.53 1.26
CA ALA A 43 -10.45 -5.56 2.27
C ALA A 43 -10.88 -5.12 3.67
N ASP A 44 -10.79 -3.82 3.98
CA ASP A 44 -11.19 -3.25 5.26
C ASP A 44 -12.72 -3.20 5.36
N ASP A 45 -13.40 -2.73 4.32
CA ASP A 45 -14.86 -2.73 4.21
C ASP A 45 -15.45 -4.14 4.41
N MET A 46 -14.84 -5.16 3.78
CA MET A 46 -15.27 -6.55 3.98
C MET A 46 -15.08 -7.04 5.41
N ARG A 47 -14.05 -6.58 6.12
CA ARG A 47 -13.83 -6.97 7.53
C ARG A 47 -14.87 -6.32 8.43
N GLU A 48 -15.17 -5.04 8.22
CA GLU A 48 -16.20 -4.32 8.96
C GLU A 48 -17.59 -4.93 8.71
N ALA A 49 -17.94 -5.25 7.46
CA ALA A 49 -19.20 -5.92 7.14
C ALA A 49 -19.34 -7.28 7.84
N ARG A 50 -18.26 -8.09 7.88
CA ARG A 50 -18.23 -9.37 8.60
C ARG A 50 -18.39 -9.19 10.11
N LYS A 51 -17.80 -8.14 10.67
CA LYS A 51 -17.90 -7.83 12.10
C LYS A 51 -19.34 -7.43 12.46
N ALA A 52 -19.95 -6.55 11.68
CA ALA A 52 -21.33 -6.11 11.87
C ALA A 52 -22.33 -7.28 11.82
N LEU A 53 -22.15 -8.24 10.89
CA LEU A 53 -22.98 -9.44 10.82
C LEU A 53 -22.86 -10.35 12.05
N ARG A 54 -21.67 -10.41 12.66
CA ARG A 54 -21.46 -11.20 13.89
C ARG A 54 -22.11 -10.55 15.10
N GLU A 55 -22.10 -9.23 15.17
CA GLU A 55 -22.67 -8.46 16.27
C GLU A 55 -24.20 -8.39 16.18
N GLY A 56 -24.76 -8.28 14.96
CA GLY A 56 -26.22 -8.26 14.74
C GLY A 56 -26.92 -9.63 14.86
N GLY A 57 -26.18 -10.74 14.77
CA GLY A 57 -26.72 -12.10 14.95
C GLY A 57 -26.74 -12.60 16.40
N GLN A 58 -26.30 -11.78 17.37
CA GLN A 58 -26.28 -12.09 18.80
C GLN A 58 -27.35 -11.33 19.60
N SER A 59 -28.31 -10.68 18.94
CA SER A 59 -29.44 -9.95 19.56
C SER A 59 -30.77 -10.67 19.37
#